data_AF-A0AAD9IMT8-F1
#
_entry.id   AF-A0AAD9IMT8-F1
#
_cell.length_a   1.000
_cell.length_b   1.000
_cell.length_c   1.000
_cell.angle_alpha   90.00
_cell.angle_beta   90.00
_cell.angle_gamma   90.00
#
_symmetry.space_group_name_H-M   'P 1'
#
loop_
_entity.id
_entity.type
_entity.pdbx_description
1 polymer ?
#
loop_
_entity_poly.entity_id
_entity_poly.type
_entity_poly.pdbx_seq_one_letter_code
_entity_poly.pdbx_strand_id
1 'polypeptide(L)'
;MGKYKLMVGKPGRYGGHYRPRQRRRKKAGRGLNTNASRRHLNITKLFNIEDDPTERTNIAKMYPKIVTRMKARLAYYRRHLVPALNPRKLRKAHPKHWGKVWTPGWC
;
A
#
# COMPACT_ATOMS: atom_id res chain seq x y z
N MET A 1 5.54 -20.34 8.32
CA MET A 1 5.08 -19.13 7.60
C MET A 1 5.50 -19.22 6.14
N GLY A 2 4.87 -18.49 5.21
CA GLY A 2 5.29 -18.49 3.81
C GLY A 2 6.42 -17.51 3.55
N LYS A 3 7.51 -17.95 2.92
CA LYS A 3 8.72 -17.15 2.70
C LYS A 3 8.59 -16.01 1.69
N TYR A 4 7.66 -16.11 0.74
CA TYR A 4 7.53 -15.16 -0.35
C TYR A 4 6.38 -14.16 -0.14
N LYS A 5 6.62 -12.90 -0.51
CA LYS A 5 5.61 -11.83 -0.55
C LYS A 5 5.46 -11.28 -1.96
N LEU A 6 4.23 -11.33 -2.49
CA LEU A 6 3.86 -10.76 -3.79
C LEU A 6 3.16 -9.41 -3.56
N MET A 7 3.58 -8.38 -4.28
CA MET A 7 2.88 -7.10 -4.38
C MET A 7 2.47 -6.83 -5.83
N VAL A 8 1.21 -6.47 -6.03
CA VAL A 8 0.65 -6.11 -7.35
C VAL A 8 0.06 -4.71 -7.28
N GLY A 9 0.34 -3.89 -8.29
CA GLY A 9 -0.10 -2.50 -8.37
C GLY A 9 0.80 -1.56 -7.57
N LYS A 10 0.25 -0.40 -7.17
CA LYS A 10 0.98 0.63 -6.43
C LYS A 10 0.89 0.35 -4.92
N PRO A 11 2.00 -0.01 -4.25
CA PRO A 11 1.97 -0.38 -2.83
C PRO A 11 1.81 0.82 -1.89
N GLY A 12 2.02 2.05 -2.38
CA GLY A 12 1.90 3.26 -1.59
C GLY A 12 2.39 4.50 -2.32
N ARG A 13 2.15 5.68 -1.73
CA ARG A 13 2.67 6.95 -2.24
C ARG A 13 4.18 7.06 -2.06
N TYR A 14 4.67 6.56 -0.93
CA TYR A 14 6.07 6.64 -0.58
C TYR A 14 6.74 5.31 -0.88
N GLY A 15 7.81 5.37 -1.68
CA GLY A 15 8.70 4.24 -1.91
C GLY A 15 10.00 4.48 -1.17
N GLY A 16 10.48 3.47 -0.43
CA GLY A 16 11.79 3.50 0.20
C GLY A 16 11.76 3.38 1.73
N HIS A 17 12.95 3.34 2.31
CA HIS A 17 13.15 3.10 3.74
C HIS A 17 13.30 4.42 4.50
N TYR A 18 12.42 4.65 5.46
CA TYR A 18 12.47 5.83 6.33
C TYR A 18 13.47 5.62 7.45
N ARG A 19 14.65 6.22 7.30
CA ARG A 19 15.63 6.24 8.39
C ARG A 19 15.11 7.10 9.55
N PRO A 20 15.33 6.68 10.82
CA PRO A 20 15.00 7.50 11.98
C PRO A 20 15.65 8.87 11.88
N ARG A 21 15.02 9.87 12.51
CA ARG A 21 15.47 11.26 12.46
C ARG A 21 16.83 11.38 13.16
N GLN A 22 17.90 11.42 12.38
CA GLN A 22 19.25 11.71 12.90
C GLN A 22 19.34 13.18 13.29
N ARG A 23 20.03 13.48 14.40
CA ARG A 23 20.14 14.83 15.02
C ARG A 23 20.77 15.89 14.11
N ARG A 24 21.42 15.47 13.01
CA ARG A 24 21.87 16.34 11.91
C ARG A 24 21.50 15.70 10.58
N ARG A 25 20.66 16.36 9.78
CA ARG A 25 20.50 16.05 8.35
C ARG A 25 20.59 17.34 7.55
N LYS A 26 21.57 17.41 6.64
CA LYS A 26 21.44 18.22 5.43
C LYS A 26 20.14 17.78 4.75
N LYS A 27 19.29 18.73 4.34
CA LYS A 27 17.99 18.46 3.72
C LYS A 27 18.18 17.47 2.56
N ALA A 28 17.76 16.22 2.76
CA ALA A 28 17.68 15.28 1.66
C ALA A 28 16.65 15.86 0.67
N GLY A 29 17.11 16.11 -0.56
CA GLY A 29 16.32 16.77 -1.59
C GLY A 29 14.95 16.15 -1.72
N ARG A 30 13.91 16.99 -1.66
CA ARG A 30 12.56 16.63 -2.08
C ARG A 30 12.63 16.35 -3.58
N GLY A 31 12.57 15.08 -3.94
CA GLY A 31 12.59 14.65 -5.34
C GLY A 31 11.87 13.33 -5.55
N LEU A 32 10.61 13.22 -5.13
CA LEU A 32 9.73 12.16 -5.62
C LEU A 32 8.69 12.80 -6.54
N ASN A 33 8.95 12.70 -7.84
CA ASN A 33 8.09 13.20 -8.89
C ASN A 33 6.74 12.46 -8.85
N THR A 34 5.70 13.16 -8.42
CA THR A 34 4.35 12.61 -8.20
C THR A 34 3.60 12.29 -9.50
N ASN A 35 4.16 12.67 -10.66
CA ASN A 35 3.54 12.46 -11.97
C ASN A 35 3.59 10.99 -12.45
N ALA A 36 4.35 10.13 -11.77
CA ALA A 36 4.38 8.68 -12.02
C ALA A 36 3.10 7.94 -11.56
N SER A 37 2.12 8.64 -10.97
CA SER A 37 0.98 8.01 -10.29
C SER A 37 0.05 7.18 -11.19
N ARG A 38 -0.03 7.47 -12.50
CA ARG A 38 -0.92 6.73 -13.43
C ARG A 38 -0.25 5.57 -14.18
N ARG A 39 1.09 5.55 -14.30
CA ARG A 39 1.83 4.51 -15.06
C ARG A 39 2.14 3.23 -14.27
N HIS A 40 1.75 3.17 -13.00
CA HIS A 40 2.22 2.16 -12.03
C HIS A 40 1.17 1.08 -11.66
N LEU A 41 0.08 0.96 -12.43
CA LEU A 41 -0.97 -0.03 -12.16
C LEU A 41 -0.52 -1.48 -12.44
N ASN A 42 0.45 -1.68 -13.34
CA ASN A 42 0.96 -3.00 -13.73
C ASN A 42 2.29 -3.38 -13.06
N ILE A 43 2.55 -2.89 -11.85
CA ILE A 43 3.77 -3.27 -11.13
C ILE A 43 3.54 -4.62 -10.45
N THR A 44 4.45 -5.56 -10.68
CA THR A 44 4.53 -6.81 -9.94
C THR A 44 5.89 -6.89 -9.26
N LYS A 45 5.89 -7.08 -7.94
CA LYS A 45 7.11 -7.30 -7.14
C LYS A 45 6.98 -8.59 -6.35
N LEU A 46 8.09 -9.30 -6.22
CA LEU A 46 8.21 -10.50 -5.41
C LEU A 46 9.44 -10.34 -4.52
N PHE A 47 9.30 -10.66 -3.25
CA PHE A 47 10.39 -10.61 -2.26
C PHE A 47 10.45 -11.94 -1.51
N ASN A 48 11.66 -12.36 -1.16
CA ASN A 48 11.85 -13.41 -0.15
C ASN A 48 12.01 -12.72 1.20
N ILE A 49 11.02 -12.84 2.07
CA ILE A 49 10.99 -12.14 3.37
C ILE A 49 11.89 -12.83 4.39
N GLU A 50 12.20 -14.11 4.21
CA GLU A 50 13.17 -14.83 5.06
C GLU A 50 14.59 -14.27 4.85
N ASP A 51 14.99 -14.09 3.58
CA ASP A 51 16.35 -13.61 3.25
C ASP A 51 16.45 -12.07 3.14
N ASP A 52 15.36 -11.40 2.74
CA ASP A 52 15.29 -9.95 2.57
C ASP A 52 14.04 -9.37 3.27
N PRO A 53 14.08 -9.29 4.62
CA PRO A 53 12.98 -8.70 5.39
C PRO A 53 12.79 -7.20 5.11
N THR A 54 13.77 -6.54 4.46
CA THR A 54 13.74 -5.11 4.15
C THR A 54 13.23 -4.79 2.73
N GLU A 55 12.83 -5.79 1.96
CA GLU A 55 12.23 -5.65 0.63
C GLU A 55 13.08 -4.80 -0.35
N ARG A 56 14.40 -4.98 -0.31
CA ARG A 56 15.36 -4.26 -1.16
C ARG A 56 15.44 -4.85 -2.56
N THR A 57 15.28 -6.17 -2.69
CA THR A 57 15.57 -6.89 -3.93
C THR A 57 14.32 -7.51 -4.53
N ASN A 58 13.84 -6.95 -5.65
CA ASN A 58 12.73 -7.52 -6.38
C ASN A 58 13.17 -8.73 -7.21
N ILE A 59 12.72 -9.92 -6.82
CA ILE A 59 13.05 -11.20 -7.46
C ILE A 59 11.95 -11.70 -8.42
N ALA A 60 10.96 -10.87 -8.76
CA ALA A 60 9.82 -11.28 -9.59
C ALA A 60 10.22 -11.82 -10.97
N LYS A 61 11.25 -11.24 -11.60
CA LYS A 61 11.76 -11.69 -12.90
C LYS A 61 12.51 -13.02 -12.83
N MET A 62 13.15 -13.30 -11.69
CA MET A 62 13.93 -14.52 -11.47
C MET A 62 13.03 -15.73 -11.22
N TYR A 63 11.87 -15.52 -10.58
CA TYR A 63 10.95 -16.61 -10.20
C TYR A 63 9.55 -16.43 -10.78
N PRO A 64 9.37 -16.46 -12.12
CA PRO A 64 8.08 -16.21 -12.76
C PRO A 64 7.01 -17.25 -12.38
N LYS A 65 7.41 -18.52 -12.18
CA LYS A 65 6.48 -19.59 -11.73
C LYS A 65 5.85 -19.28 -10.37
N ILE A 66 6.65 -18.72 -9.43
CA ILE A 66 6.18 -18.33 -8.10
C ILE A 66 5.22 -17.14 -8.21
N VAL A 67 5.55 -16.15 -9.04
CA VAL A 67 4.67 -15.01 -9.33
C VAL A 67 3.32 -15.48 -9.85
N THR A 68 3.29 -16.39 -10.83
CA THR A 68 2.04 -16.91 -11.40
C THR A 68 1.21 -17.65 -10.35
N ARG A 69 1.83 -18.54 -9.55
CA ARG A 69 1.15 -19.25 -8.47
C ARG A 69 0.53 -18.28 -7.44
N MET A 70 1.29 -17.26 -7.03
CA MET A 70 0.80 -16.28 -6.06
C MET A 70 -0.27 -15.37 -6.65
N LYS A 71 -0.20 -15.00 -7.94
CA LYS A 71 -1.26 -14.27 -8.64
C LYS A 71 -2.55 -15.08 -8.73
N ALA A 72 -2.47 -16.37 -9.02
CA ALA A 72 -3.62 -17.26 -9.03
C ALA A 72 -4.27 -17.33 -7.63
N ARG A 73 -3.47 -17.44 -6.57
CA ARG A 73 -3.97 -17.39 -5.19
C ARG A 73 -4.59 -16.04 -4.83
N LEU A 74 -4.00 -14.93 -5.28
CA LEU A 74 -4.58 -13.59 -5.11
C LEU A 74 -5.93 -13.45 -5.85
N ALA A 75 -6.03 -13.98 -7.08
CA ALA A 75 -7.28 -14.00 -7.84
C ALA A 75 -8.35 -14.84 -7.13
N TYR A 76 -7.98 -16.00 -6.58
CA TYR A 76 -8.87 -16.81 -5.75
C TYR A 76 -9.44 -16.00 -4.58
N TYR A 77 -8.61 -15.31 -3.80
CA TYR A 77 -9.10 -14.49 -2.68
C TYR A 77 -9.97 -13.32 -3.15
N ARG A 78 -9.62 -12.67 -4.27
CA ARG A 78 -10.42 -11.57 -4.83
C ARG A 78 -11.85 -11.97 -5.15
N ARG A 79 -12.09 -13.21 -5.57
CA ARG A 79 -13.46 -13.72 -5.85
C ARG A 79 -14.33 -13.83 -4.60
N HIS A 80 -13.72 -13.92 -3.43
CA HIS A 80 -14.41 -14.06 -2.15
C HIS A 80 -14.42 -12.74 -1.36
N LEU A 81 -13.99 -11.63 -1.96
CA LEU A 81 -14.03 -10.33 -1.30
C LEU A 81 -15.46 -9.80 -1.23
N VAL A 82 -15.84 -9.39 -0.05
CA VAL A 82 -17.03 -8.54 0.14
C VAL A 82 -16.71 -7.15 -0.41
N PRO A 83 -17.62 -6.50 -1.16
CA PRO A 83 -17.43 -5.13 -1.64
C PRO A 83 -17.07 -4.18 -0.50
N ALA A 84 -16.12 -3.27 -0.77
CA ALA A 84 -15.71 -2.28 0.22
C ALA A 84 -16.85 -1.28 0.47
N LEU A 85 -17.27 -1.15 1.73
CA LEU A 85 -18.23 -0.14 2.16
C LEU A 85 -17.49 1.18 2.39
N ASN A 86 -17.59 2.09 1.43
CA ASN A 86 -17.01 3.44 1.52
C ASN A 86 -18.10 4.50 1.28
N PRO A 87 -19.01 4.71 2.25
CA PRO A 87 -20.12 5.62 2.09
C PRO A 87 -19.63 7.07 2.01
N ARG A 88 -20.43 7.92 1.37
CA ARG A 88 -20.15 9.36 1.34
C ARG A 88 -20.38 9.95 2.72
N LYS A 89 -19.45 10.78 3.17
CA LYS A 89 -19.60 11.54 4.41
C LYS A 89 -20.90 12.35 4.39
N LEU A 90 -21.72 12.19 5.42
CA LEU A 90 -22.95 12.95 5.55
C LEU A 90 -22.68 14.35 6.10
N ARG A 91 -23.19 15.40 5.44
CA ARG A 91 -23.09 16.79 5.92
C ARG A 91 -23.70 16.97 7.33
N LYS A 92 -24.74 16.18 7.64
CA LYS A 92 -25.41 16.16 8.95
C LYS A 92 -24.50 15.68 10.08
N ALA A 93 -23.45 14.92 9.78
CA ALA A 93 -22.45 14.48 10.75
C ALA A 93 -21.48 15.61 11.17
N HIS A 94 -21.55 16.80 10.55
CA HIS A 94 -20.60 17.86 10.83
C HIS A 94 -20.81 18.42 12.26
N PRO A 95 -19.76 18.48 13.10
CA PRO A 95 -19.86 18.92 14.51
C PRO A 95 -20.44 20.33 14.72
N LYS A 96 -20.43 21.18 13.69
CA LYS A 96 -21.03 22.52 13.76
C LYS A 96 -22.53 22.48 14.04
N HIS A 97 -23.17 21.35 13.74
CA HIS A 97 -24.58 21.10 14.00
C HIS A 97 -24.84 20.45 15.38
N TRP A 98 -23.78 20.15 16.15
CA TRP A 98 -23.83 19.37 17.39
C TRP A 98 -22.92 19.99 18.48
N GLY A 99 -23.01 21.31 18.68
CA GLY A 99 -22.25 21.99 19.72
C GLY A 99 -20.71 21.92 19.56
N LYS A 100 -20.22 21.74 18.33
CA LYS A 100 -18.80 21.52 17.99
C LYS A 100 -18.22 20.20 18.54
N VAL A 101 -19.09 19.23 18.87
CA VAL A 101 -18.70 17.90 19.35
C VAL A 101 -19.03 16.84 18.29
N TRP A 102 -18.22 15.79 18.20
CA TRP A 102 -18.55 14.63 17.39
C TRP A 102 -19.55 13.76 18.15
N THR A 103 -20.70 13.49 17.55
CA THR A 103 -21.77 12.68 18.16
C THR A 103 -21.88 11.31 17.50
N PRO A 104 -22.24 10.26 18.26
CA PRO A 104 -22.59 8.97 17.68
C PRO A 104 -23.89 9.11 16.88
N GLY A 105 -23.90 8.67 15.62
CA GLY A 105 -25.15 8.58 14.84
C GLY A 105 -25.06 8.84 13.34
N TRP A 106 -23.92 9.29 12.79
CA TRP A 106 -23.87 9.67 11.37
C TRP A 106 -22.47 9.41 10.76
N CYS A 107 -22.38 8.34 9.96
CA CYS A 107 -21.25 8.00 9.10
C CYS A 107 -21.61 8.28 7.64
#